data_AF-A0A1F3SFE3-F1
#
_entry.id   AF-A0A1F3SFE3-F1
#
_cell.length_a   1.000
_cell.length_b   1.000
_cell.length_c   1.000
_cell.angle_alpha   90.00
_cell.angle_beta   90.00
_cell.angle_gamma   90.00
#
_symmetry.space_group_name_H-M   'P 1'
#
loop_
_entity.id
_entity.type
_entity.pdbx_description
1 polymer ?
#
loop_
_entity_poly.entity_id
_entity_poly.type
_entity_poly.pdbx_seq_one_letter_code
_entity_poly.pdbx_strand_id
1 'polypeptide(L)'
;MSNEMRTIFCEDAIEWMKASPVLTGCSIVASLPDVSEFPKFSLPEWKEWFIQTAALIMSRCPDEGATLFYQTDIKLDGAWVDKGYLCQKAAESLGYTLLWHKMVCRVPAGVITFGKPSYTHLLCFSKGLSLDLAKSTADIIPEIGEKTWQRGMGLKACLTIAQFVAEQTNTRTIVHPFCGEGSMLAAANFLNLRAIGIERSPKRAEKAATLNIGGDGKSWVWNTP
;
A
#
# COMPACT_ATOMS: atom_id res chain seq x y z
N MET A 1 18.70 -21.53 6.20
CA MET A 1 18.30 -20.25 5.58
C MET A 1 17.68 -19.43 6.69
N SER A 2 18.16 -18.21 6.94
CA SER A 2 17.66 -17.40 8.06
C SER A 2 16.15 -17.21 7.93
N ASN A 3 15.43 -17.37 9.04
CA ASN A 3 13.98 -17.20 9.13
C ASN A 3 13.64 -15.70 9.24
N GLU A 4 14.24 -14.88 8.38
CA GLU A 4 14.06 -13.44 8.41
C GLU A 4 12.64 -13.10 7.94
N MET A 5 11.84 -12.59 8.87
CA MET A 5 10.48 -12.15 8.61
C MET A 5 10.43 -10.84 7.82
N ARG A 6 11.53 -10.07 7.80
CA ARG A 6 11.57 -8.75 7.17
C ARG A 6 12.92 -8.46 6.53
N THR A 7 12.88 -7.93 5.31
CA THR A 7 14.04 -7.39 4.60
C THR A 7 13.75 -5.96 4.16
N ILE A 8 14.69 -5.03 4.36
CA ILE A 8 14.56 -3.63 3.97
C ILE A 8 15.68 -3.26 3.00
N PHE A 9 15.32 -2.72 1.84
CA PHE A 9 16.24 -2.14 0.87
C PHE A 9 16.19 -0.62 0.96
N CYS A 10 17.34 0.00 1.28
CA CYS A 10 17.48 1.46 1.32
C CYS A 10 17.82 2.00 -0.08
N GLU A 11 16.87 1.90 -1.01
CA GLU A 11 17.08 2.16 -2.45
C GLU A 11 15.92 2.94 -3.08
N ASP A 12 16.07 3.33 -4.34
CA ASP A 12 14.94 3.86 -5.12
C ASP A 12 13.99 2.73 -5.51
N ALA A 13 12.73 2.83 -5.09
CA ALA A 13 11.74 1.79 -5.32
C ALA A 13 11.41 1.57 -6.79
N ILE A 14 11.49 2.58 -7.65
CA ILE A 14 11.23 2.41 -9.07
C ILE A 14 12.37 1.62 -9.71
N GLU A 15 13.61 1.98 -9.43
CA GLU A 15 14.77 1.28 -9.98
C GLU A 15 14.85 -0.17 -9.48
N TRP A 16 14.56 -0.40 -8.19
CA TRP A 16 14.45 -1.75 -7.63
C TRP A 16 13.38 -2.58 -8.33
N MET A 17 12.19 -2.00 -8.57
CA MET A 17 11.09 -2.69 -9.26
C MET A 17 11.39 -2.95 -10.74
N LYS A 18 12.08 -2.03 -11.43
CA LYS A 18 12.51 -2.23 -12.83
C LYS A 18 13.50 -3.39 -12.95
N ALA A 19 14.48 -3.46 -12.04
CA ALA A 19 15.50 -4.51 -12.01
C ALA A 19 14.94 -5.88 -11.56
N SER A 20 13.82 -5.89 -10.84
CA SER A 20 13.22 -7.10 -10.33
C SER A 20 12.49 -7.91 -11.41
N PRO A 21 12.54 -9.26 -11.35
CA PRO A 21 11.62 -10.11 -12.11
C PRO A 21 10.21 -10.02 -11.50
N VAL A 22 9.30 -10.85 -12.02
CA VAL A 22 8.05 -11.13 -11.29
C VAL A 22 8.39 -11.74 -9.92
N LEU A 23 7.81 -11.16 -8.86
CA LEU A 23 8.12 -11.49 -7.46
C LEU A 23 7.28 -12.69 -7.00
N THR A 24 7.67 -13.89 -7.44
CA THR A 24 6.93 -15.14 -7.17
C THR A 24 6.56 -15.31 -5.69
N GLY A 25 5.34 -15.78 -5.41
CA GLY A 25 4.88 -16.02 -4.04
C GLY A 25 4.64 -14.76 -3.20
N CYS A 26 4.62 -13.58 -3.83
CA CYS A 26 4.38 -12.29 -3.17
C CYS A 26 3.04 -11.65 -3.58
N SER A 27 2.43 -10.94 -2.65
CA SER A 27 1.47 -9.87 -2.95
C SER A 27 2.17 -8.51 -2.78
N ILE A 28 1.73 -7.49 -3.50
CA ILE A 28 2.36 -6.18 -3.49
C ILE A 28 1.37 -5.14 -2.98
N VAL A 29 1.81 -4.30 -2.05
CA VAL A 29 1.01 -3.20 -1.48
C VAL A 29 1.74 -1.90 -1.76
N ALA A 30 1.07 -0.85 -2.20
CA ALA A 30 1.73 0.42 -2.48
C ALA A 30 0.90 1.64 -2.07
N SER A 31 1.58 2.63 -1.50
CA SER A 31 1.08 3.99 -1.29
C SER A 31 2.00 4.96 -2.02
N LEU A 32 1.71 5.22 -3.29
CA LEU A 32 2.57 6.02 -4.17
C LEU A 32 2.71 7.48 -3.66
N PRO A 33 3.90 8.07 -3.86
CA PRO A 33 4.17 9.48 -3.62
C PRO A 33 3.16 10.46 -4.24
N ASP A 34 2.82 11.49 -3.47
CA ASP A 34 1.91 12.57 -3.88
C ASP A 34 2.58 13.59 -4.80
N VAL A 35 1.81 14.35 -5.59
CA VAL A 35 2.35 15.40 -6.48
C VAL A 35 3.19 16.43 -5.72
N SER A 36 2.86 16.70 -4.45
CA SER A 36 3.66 17.58 -3.59
C SER A 36 5.10 17.10 -3.33
N GLU A 37 5.42 15.86 -3.67
CA GLU A 37 6.76 15.27 -3.58
C GLU A 37 7.58 15.44 -4.87
N PHE A 38 6.97 16.00 -5.93
CA PHE A 38 7.59 16.23 -7.25
C PHE A 38 7.56 17.72 -7.61
N PRO A 39 8.41 18.56 -6.97
CA PRO A 39 8.39 20.01 -7.20
C PRO A 39 8.74 20.43 -8.64
N LYS A 40 9.26 19.50 -9.44
CA LYS A 40 9.63 19.73 -10.85
C LYS A 40 8.57 19.25 -11.84
N PHE A 41 7.51 18.57 -11.39
CA PHE A 41 6.50 18.01 -12.27
C PHE A 41 5.28 18.91 -12.30
N SER A 42 4.73 19.14 -13.49
CA SER A 42 3.35 19.57 -13.65
C SER A 42 2.37 18.46 -13.24
N LEU A 43 1.12 18.82 -12.97
CA LEU A 43 0.10 17.83 -12.62
C LEU A 43 -0.08 16.75 -13.71
N PRO A 44 -0.12 17.07 -15.03
CA PRO A 44 -0.17 16.04 -16.08
C PRO A 44 1.04 15.10 -16.07
N GLU A 45 2.27 15.64 -15.92
CA GLU A 45 3.49 14.82 -15.86
C GLU A 45 3.47 13.88 -14.65
N TRP A 46 3.01 14.36 -13.49
CA TRP A 46 2.84 13.52 -12.31
C TRP A 46 1.76 12.44 -12.50
N LYS A 47 0.63 12.76 -13.15
CA LYS A 47 -0.41 11.75 -13.44
C LYS A 47 0.13 10.64 -14.33
N GLU A 48 0.89 10.99 -15.36
CA GLU A 48 1.51 10.01 -16.25
C GLU A 48 2.52 9.15 -15.49
N TRP A 49 3.41 9.77 -14.72
CA TRP A 49 4.34 9.06 -13.85
C TRP A 49 3.63 8.11 -12.87
N PHE A 50 2.52 8.55 -12.28
CA PHE A 50 1.75 7.76 -11.32
C PHE A 50 1.17 6.51 -11.99
N ILE A 51 0.54 6.66 -13.16
CA ILE A 51 -0.03 5.53 -13.93
C ILE A 51 1.08 4.55 -14.31
N GLN A 52 2.20 5.04 -14.84
CA GLN A 52 3.33 4.20 -15.24
C GLN A 52 3.94 3.46 -14.04
N THR A 53 4.03 4.12 -12.88
CA THR A 53 4.55 3.50 -11.65
C THR A 53 3.58 2.45 -11.10
N ALA A 54 2.26 2.71 -11.11
CA ALA A 54 1.26 1.72 -10.72
C ALA A 54 1.28 0.50 -11.65
N ALA A 55 1.40 0.72 -12.97
CA ALA A 55 1.52 -0.35 -13.95
C ALA A 55 2.80 -1.19 -13.75
N LEU A 56 3.95 -0.54 -13.49
CA LEU A 56 5.19 -1.23 -13.15
C LEU A 56 4.99 -2.12 -11.92
N ILE A 57 4.40 -1.58 -10.85
CA ILE A 57 4.15 -2.32 -9.61
C ILE A 57 3.28 -3.55 -9.88
N MET A 58 2.16 -3.39 -10.59
CA MET A 58 1.28 -4.49 -10.96
C MET A 58 2.04 -5.55 -11.78
N SER A 59 2.83 -5.14 -12.77
CA SER A 59 3.58 -6.05 -13.65
C SER A 59 4.62 -6.92 -12.95
N ARG A 60 5.00 -6.58 -11.71
CA ARG A 60 5.89 -7.39 -10.86
C ARG A 60 5.15 -8.32 -9.91
N CYS A 61 3.84 -8.15 -9.74
CA CYS A 61 3.01 -9.06 -8.96
C CYS A 61 2.69 -10.31 -9.79
N PRO A 62 2.93 -11.53 -9.25
CA PRO A 62 2.54 -12.75 -9.94
C PRO A 62 1.01 -12.91 -10.00
N ASP A 63 0.52 -13.76 -10.90
CA ASP A 63 -0.92 -13.93 -11.14
C ASP A 63 -1.66 -14.53 -9.94
N GLU A 64 -0.99 -15.35 -9.11
CA GLU A 64 -1.51 -15.87 -7.85
C GLU A 64 -1.47 -14.86 -6.69
N GLY A 65 -0.92 -13.67 -6.92
CA GLY A 65 -0.83 -12.59 -5.96
C GLY A 65 -1.89 -11.51 -6.17
N ALA A 66 -1.98 -10.62 -5.19
CA ALA A 66 -2.78 -9.41 -5.26
C ALA A 66 -1.88 -8.17 -5.28
N THR A 67 -2.25 -7.17 -6.08
CA THR A 67 -1.66 -5.82 -6.02
C THR A 67 -2.66 -4.87 -5.37
N LEU A 68 -2.29 -4.26 -4.26
CA LEU A 68 -3.14 -3.36 -3.48
C LEU A 68 -2.60 -1.94 -3.48
N PHE A 69 -3.47 -0.95 -3.69
CA PHE A 69 -3.11 0.47 -3.65
C PHE A 69 -3.89 1.19 -2.55
N TYR A 70 -3.17 1.88 -1.67
CA TYR A 70 -3.72 2.77 -0.65
C TYR A 70 -3.50 4.23 -1.06
N GLN A 71 -4.56 4.92 -1.48
CA GLN A 71 -4.44 6.21 -2.15
C GLN A 71 -5.46 7.23 -1.67
N THR A 72 -4.98 8.35 -1.14
CA THR A 72 -5.84 9.50 -0.82
C THR A 72 -5.80 10.48 -1.98
N ASP A 73 -6.97 10.76 -2.55
CA ASP A 73 -7.14 11.81 -3.55
C ASP A 73 -6.76 13.18 -3.00
N ILE A 74 -6.61 14.14 -3.90
CA ILE A 74 -6.38 15.54 -3.55
C ILE A 74 -7.32 16.45 -4.34
N LYS A 75 -7.55 17.64 -3.79
CA LYS A 75 -8.20 18.76 -4.48
C LYS A 75 -7.10 19.79 -4.77
N LEU A 76 -6.86 20.04 -6.04
CA LEU A 76 -5.87 21.00 -6.51
C LEU A 76 -6.57 21.97 -7.48
N ASP A 77 -6.43 23.26 -7.23
CA ASP A 77 -7.05 24.33 -8.04
C ASP A 77 -8.55 24.14 -8.29
N GLY A 78 -9.27 23.71 -7.24
CA GLY A 78 -10.71 23.45 -7.30
C GLY A 78 -11.12 22.16 -8.02
N ALA A 79 -10.17 21.44 -8.61
CA ALA A 79 -10.41 20.18 -9.31
C ALA A 79 -10.03 18.97 -8.45
N TRP A 80 -10.77 17.88 -8.66
CA TRP A 80 -10.47 16.60 -8.04
C TRP A 80 -9.38 15.87 -8.81
N VAL A 81 -8.38 15.36 -8.10
CA VAL A 81 -7.35 14.47 -8.63
C VAL A 81 -7.62 13.08 -8.08
N ASP A 82 -8.36 12.29 -8.86
CA ASP A 82 -8.79 10.93 -8.51
C ASP A 82 -7.62 9.95 -8.72
N LYS A 83 -6.96 9.55 -7.63
CA LYS A 83 -5.86 8.58 -7.66
C LYS A 83 -6.37 7.14 -7.74
N GLY A 84 -7.60 6.88 -7.29
CA GLY A 84 -8.26 5.60 -7.50
C GLY A 84 -8.45 5.32 -9.00
N TYR A 85 -8.89 6.32 -9.76
CA TYR A 85 -8.97 6.28 -11.21
C TYR A 85 -7.61 6.05 -11.87
N LEU A 86 -6.54 6.74 -11.43
CA LEU A 86 -5.20 6.53 -11.99
C LEU A 86 -4.72 5.09 -11.78
N CYS A 87 -5.01 4.48 -10.63
CA CYS A 87 -4.73 3.05 -10.38
C CYS A 87 -5.54 2.16 -11.32
N GLN A 88 -6.84 2.41 -11.47
CA GLN A 88 -7.70 1.63 -12.36
C GLN A 88 -7.28 1.73 -13.83
N LYS A 89 -6.86 2.91 -14.29
CA LYS A 89 -6.33 3.11 -15.65
C LYS A 89 -5.06 2.29 -15.89
N ALA A 90 -4.19 2.17 -14.89
CA ALA A 90 -3.03 1.28 -14.95
C ALA A 90 -3.42 -0.20 -14.96
N ALA A 91 -4.43 -0.59 -14.18
CA ALA A 91 -4.94 -1.97 -14.15
C ALA A 91 -5.55 -2.38 -15.49
N GLU A 92 -6.40 -1.53 -16.07
CA GLU A 92 -7.08 -1.76 -17.35
C GLU A 92 -6.07 -1.98 -18.49
N SER A 93 -5.03 -1.16 -18.58
CA SER A 93 -4.00 -1.29 -19.63
C SER A 93 -3.21 -2.59 -19.55
N LEU A 94 -3.23 -3.27 -18.40
CA LEU A 94 -2.55 -4.54 -18.15
C LEU A 94 -3.49 -5.75 -18.09
N GLY A 95 -4.81 -5.54 -18.23
CA GLY A 95 -5.82 -6.59 -18.13
C GLY A 95 -6.02 -7.13 -16.70
N TYR A 96 -5.76 -6.32 -15.67
CA TYR A 96 -6.07 -6.70 -14.29
C TYR A 96 -7.56 -6.51 -13.98
N THR A 97 -8.10 -7.40 -13.15
CA THR A 97 -9.45 -7.28 -12.61
C THR A 97 -9.40 -6.60 -11.25
N LEU A 98 -10.30 -5.63 -11.01
CA LEU A 98 -10.56 -5.08 -9.68
C LEU A 98 -11.37 -6.11 -8.87
N LEU A 99 -10.75 -6.70 -7.84
CA LEU A 99 -11.41 -7.68 -6.99
C LEU A 99 -12.33 -7.03 -5.96
N TRP A 100 -11.92 -5.88 -5.42
CA TRP A 100 -12.72 -5.04 -4.54
C TRP A 100 -12.11 -3.64 -4.44
N HIS A 101 -12.95 -2.68 -4.05
CA HIS A 101 -12.55 -1.31 -3.75
C HIS A 101 -13.21 -0.89 -2.43
N LYS A 102 -12.36 -0.65 -1.42
CA LYS A 102 -12.75 -0.25 -0.06
C LYS A 102 -12.38 1.20 0.22
N MET A 103 -13.09 1.78 1.18
CA MET A 103 -12.92 3.16 1.63
C MET A 103 -12.50 3.18 3.09
N VAL A 104 -11.41 3.88 3.39
CA VAL A 104 -10.92 4.06 4.77
C VAL A 104 -11.19 5.48 5.22
N CYS A 105 -12.10 5.66 6.17
CA CYS A 105 -12.42 6.96 6.74
C CYS A 105 -11.21 7.51 7.50
N ARG A 106 -10.78 8.72 7.13
CA ARG A 106 -9.73 9.50 7.81
C ARG A 106 -10.31 10.40 8.91
N VAL A 107 -11.58 10.75 8.77
CA VAL A 107 -12.41 11.46 9.76
C VAL A 107 -13.82 10.84 9.73
N PRO A 108 -14.66 11.07 10.75
CA PRO A 108 -16.04 10.58 10.74
C PRO A 108 -16.81 11.01 9.49
N ALA A 109 -17.78 10.18 9.09
CA ALA A 109 -18.68 10.49 7.98
C ALA A 109 -19.45 11.80 8.25
N GLY A 110 -19.69 12.59 7.21
CA GLY A 110 -20.37 13.89 7.30
C GLY A 110 -19.46 15.07 7.67
N VAL A 111 -18.18 14.85 7.97
CA VAL A 111 -17.22 15.92 8.26
C VAL A 111 -16.69 16.57 6.98
N ILE A 112 -16.78 17.90 6.91
CA ILE A 112 -16.22 18.70 5.82
C ILE A 112 -14.70 18.69 5.90
N THR A 113 -14.04 18.44 4.77
CA THR A 113 -12.57 18.42 4.65
C THR A 113 -12.08 19.28 3.48
N PHE A 114 -10.90 19.86 3.67
CA PHE A 114 -10.26 20.76 2.71
C PHE A 114 -9.03 20.12 2.08
N GLY A 115 -8.79 20.36 0.79
CA GLY A 115 -7.63 19.87 0.05
C GLY A 115 -7.58 18.35 -0.22
N LYS A 116 -8.29 17.51 0.55
CA LYS A 116 -8.34 16.05 0.39
C LYS A 116 -9.71 15.51 0.88
N PRO A 117 -10.25 14.40 0.35
CA PRO A 117 -11.44 13.74 0.90
C PRO A 117 -11.32 13.32 2.35
N SER A 118 -12.45 13.11 3.02
CA SER A 118 -12.53 12.50 4.35
C SER A 118 -12.17 11.02 4.37
N TYR A 119 -11.87 10.40 3.23
CA TYR A 119 -11.56 8.98 3.10
C TYR A 119 -10.27 8.75 2.30
N THR A 120 -9.87 7.49 2.20
CA THR A 120 -8.76 7.00 1.36
C THR A 120 -9.20 5.73 0.64
N HIS A 121 -8.82 5.57 -0.61
CA HIS A 121 -9.09 4.38 -1.38
C HIS A 121 -8.16 3.25 -0.94
N LEU A 122 -8.70 2.05 -0.84
CA LEU A 122 -7.94 0.81 -0.82
C LEU A 122 -8.47 -0.06 -1.97
N LEU A 123 -7.70 -0.19 -3.04
CA LEU A 123 -8.08 -0.94 -4.23
C LEU A 123 -7.26 -2.22 -4.32
N CYS A 124 -7.89 -3.34 -4.70
CA CYS A 124 -7.20 -4.62 -4.87
C CYS A 124 -7.40 -5.18 -6.27
N PHE A 125 -6.30 -5.48 -6.94
CA PHE A 125 -6.25 -5.98 -8.30
C PHE A 125 -5.56 -7.34 -8.38
N SER A 126 -6.00 -8.19 -9.31
CA SER A 126 -5.30 -9.42 -9.66
C SER A 126 -5.64 -9.87 -11.09
N LYS A 127 -4.82 -10.77 -11.63
CA LYS A 127 -5.04 -11.47 -12.90
C LYS A 127 -5.58 -12.89 -12.72
N GLY A 128 -5.14 -13.59 -11.66
CA GLY A 128 -5.43 -15.01 -11.47
C GLY A 128 -6.30 -15.33 -10.27
N LEU A 129 -6.54 -14.37 -9.36
CA LEU A 129 -7.33 -14.63 -8.16
C LEU A 129 -8.84 -14.58 -8.41
N SER A 130 -9.54 -15.53 -7.82
CA SER A 130 -10.98 -15.49 -7.58
C SER A 130 -11.21 -15.57 -6.08
N LEU A 131 -12.01 -14.65 -5.54
CA LEU A 131 -12.14 -14.49 -4.09
C LEU A 131 -13.22 -15.41 -3.51
N ASP A 132 -12.97 -15.90 -2.30
CA ASP A 132 -14.00 -16.51 -1.47
C ASP A 132 -14.86 -15.40 -0.85
N LEU A 133 -16.05 -15.20 -1.42
CA LEU A 133 -16.99 -14.16 -1.00
C LEU A 133 -17.51 -14.37 0.43
N ALA A 134 -17.45 -15.58 0.98
CA ALA A 134 -17.87 -15.84 2.36
C ALA A 134 -16.96 -15.16 3.40
N LYS A 135 -15.75 -14.79 3.01
CA LYS A 135 -14.75 -14.07 3.82
C LYS A 135 -14.73 -12.56 3.52
N SER A 136 -15.78 -12.03 2.90
CA SER A 136 -15.87 -10.60 2.61
C SER A 136 -15.88 -9.77 3.90
N THR A 137 -15.21 -8.63 3.86
CA THR A 137 -15.20 -7.63 4.93
C THR A 137 -15.96 -6.37 4.50
N ALA A 138 -16.29 -5.50 5.45
CA ALA A 138 -16.97 -4.24 5.15
C ALA A 138 -16.25 -3.42 4.07
N ASP A 139 -17.00 -2.76 3.20
CA ASP A 139 -16.43 -1.90 2.14
C ASP A 139 -16.02 -0.53 2.67
N ILE A 140 -16.51 -0.16 3.84
CA ILE A 140 -16.13 1.06 4.55
C ILE A 140 -15.46 0.67 5.86
N ILE A 141 -14.20 1.07 6.02
CA ILE A 141 -13.46 1.01 7.27
C ILE A 141 -13.67 2.35 7.98
N PRO A 142 -14.41 2.38 9.11
CA PRO A 142 -14.89 3.62 9.72
C PRO A 142 -13.78 4.46 10.37
N GLU A 143 -12.61 3.87 10.60
CA GLU A 143 -11.46 4.54 11.18
C GLU A 143 -10.15 4.06 10.55
N ILE A 144 -9.19 4.97 10.45
CA ILE A 144 -7.85 4.68 9.90
C ILE A 144 -6.97 3.88 10.87
N GLY A 145 -7.22 4.01 12.18
CA GLY A 145 -6.35 3.48 13.25
C GLY A 145 -5.10 4.35 13.49
N GLU A 146 -4.27 3.93 14.46
CA GLU A 146 -3.06 4.67 14.81
C GLU A 146 -2.10 4.81 13.61
N LYS A 147 -1.42 5.95 13.52
CA LYS A 147 -0.42 6.24 12.48
C LYS A 147 0.90 6.59 13.12
N THR A 148 1.99 6.06 12.57
CA THR A 148 3.35 6.43 12.98
C THR A 148 3.75 7.83 12.52
N TRP A 149 3.14 8.34 11.44
CA TRP A 149 3.39 9.68 10.89
C TRP A 149 2.22 10.18 10.01
N GLN A 150 2.21 11.48 9.71
CA GLN A 150 1.09 12.14 9.01
C GLN A 150 0.73 11.52 7.66
N ARG A 151 1.71 10.98 6.91
CA ARG A 151 1.48 10.36 5.59
C ARG A 151 1.43 8.82 5.64
N GLY A 152 1.61 8.21 6.81
CA GLY A 152 1.59 6.77 6.97
C GLY A 152 0.21 6.14 6.73
N MET A 153 0.21 4.86 6.37
CA MET A 153 -0.99 4.04 6.40
C MET A 153 -1.34 3.75 7.87
N GLY A 154 -2.63 3.85 8.22
CA GLY A 154 -3.05 3.55 9.59
C GLY A 154 -3.11 2.05 9.89
N LEU A 155 -3.02 1.71 11.17
CA LEU A 155 -2.95 0.33 11.66
C LEU A 155 -4.11 -0.53 11.15
N LYS A 156 -5.33 -0.01 11.17
CA LYS A 156 -6.52 -0.77 10.76
C LYS A 156 -6.46 -1.14 9.28
N ALA A 157 -6.01 -0.21 8.43
CA ALA A 157 -5.82 -0.46 7.01
C ALA A 157 -4.70 -1.50 6.78
N CYS A 158 -3.56 -1.37 7.46
CA CYS A 158 -2.46 -2.33 7.36
C CYS A 158 -2.90 -3.76 7.75
N LEU A 159 -3.59 -3.91 8.88
CA LEU A 159 -4.10 -5.22 9.32
C LEU A 159 -5.14 -5.79 8.37
N THR A 160 -6.02 -4.95 7.81
CA THR A 160 -7.03 -5.39 6.83
C THR A 160 -6.36 -5.96 5.58
N ILE A 161 -5.32 -5.30 5.09
CA ILE A 161 -4.55 -5.75 3.93
C ILE A 161 -3.81 -7.05 4.23
N ALA A 162 -3.09 -7.12 5.35
CA ALA A 162 -2.32 -8.31 5.70
C ALA A 162 -3.22 -9.53 5.95
N GLN A 163 -4.37 -9.33 6.60
CA GLN A 163 -5.37 -10.39 6.81
C GLN A 163 -5.91 -10.90 5.47
N PHE A 164 -6.28 -9.99 4.57
CA PHE A 164 -6.72 -10.36 3.22
C PHE A 164 -5.66 -11.22 2.50
N VAL A 165 -4.39 -10.79 2.48
CA VAL A 165 -3.32 -11.55 1.83
C VAL A 165 -3.18 -12.95 2.44
N ALA A 166 -3.22 -13.05 3.78
CA ALA A 166 -3.09 -14.32 4.49
C ALA A 166 -4.25 -15.30 4.21
N GLU A 167 -5.48 -14.79 4.08
CA GLU A 167 -6.70 -15.61 4.00
C GLU A 167 -7.21 -15.90 2.58
N GLN A 168 -6.91 -15.01 1.63
CA GLN A 168 -7.47 -15.03 0.27
C GLN A 168 -6.43 -15.36 -0.81
N THR A 169 -5.15 -15.45 -0.45
CA THR A 169 -4.08 -15.75 -1.40
C THR A 169 -3.20 -16.89 -0.90
N ASN A 170 -2.46 -17.51 -1.83
CA ASN A 170 -1.40 -18.47 -1.50
C ASN A 170 -0.05 -17.79 -1.26
N THR A 171 0.03 -16.47 -1.46
CA THR A 171 1.27 -15.71 -1.25
C THR A 171 1.56 -15.56 0.25
N ARG A 172 2.85 -15.56 0.62
CA ARG A 172 3.29 -15.48 2.03
C ARG A 172 4.30 -14.38 2.29
N THR A 173 4.47 -13.49 1.31
CA THR A 173 5.34 -12.33 1.39
C THR A 173 4.57 -11.11 0.90
N ILE A 174 4.63 -10.01 1.64
CA ILE A 174 4.15 -8.70 1.21
C ILE A 174 5.35 -7.85 0.79
N VAL A 175 5.34 -7.37 -0.44
CA VAL A 175 6.31 -6.38 -0.93
C VAL A 175 5.66 -5.00 -0.85
N HIS A 176 6.33 -4.04 -0.23
CA HIS A 176 5.85 -2.67 -0.11
C HIS A 176 6.89 -1.69 -0.67
N PRO A 177 6.83 -1.36 -1.98
CA PRO A 177 7.56 -0.22 -2.49
C PRO A 177 7.07 1.06 -1.80
N PHE A 178 7.99 1.99 -1.52
CA PHE A 178 7.71 3.22 -0.78
C PHE A 178 7.23 2.96 0.66
N CYS A 179 7.89 2.04 1.37
CA CYS A 179 7.38 1.55 2.66
C CYS A 179 7.39 2.57 3.80
N GLY A 180 8.06 3.72 3.64
CA GLY A 180 8.12 4.77 4.66
C GLY A 180 8.71 4.21 5.95
N GLU A 181 8.03 4.43 7.07
CA GLU A 181 8.44 3.91 8.39
C GLU A 181 8.03 2.45 8.65
N GLY A 182 7.50 1.73 7.66
CA GLY A 182 7.32 0.28 7.73
C GLY A 182 6.00 -0.23 8.31
N SER A 183 4.94 0.58 8.42
CA SER A 183 3.64 0.18 9.02
C SER A 183 3.06 -1.10 8.42
N MET A 184 3.07 -1.23 7.08
CA MET A 184 2.60 -2.43 6.40
C MET A 184 3.49 -3.65 6.65
N LEU A 185 4.81 -3.44 6.83
CA LEU A 185 5.77 -4.52 7.08
C LEU A 185 5.58 -5.09 8.48
N ALA A 186 5.36 -4.20 9.46
CA ALA A 186 4.99 -4.56 10.82
C ALA A 186 3.68 -5.34 10.88
N ALA A 187 2.65 -4.89 10.16
CA ALA A 187 1.38 -5.61 10.08
C ALA A 187 1.49 -6.97 9.37
N ALA A 188 2.29 -7.08 8.32
CA ALA A 188 2.57 -8.35 7.66
C ALA A 188 3.18 -9.35 8.65
N ASN A 189 4.23 -8.94 9.37
CA ASN A 189 4.90 -9.82 10.33
C ASN A 189 4.01 -10.21 11.51
N PHE A 190 3.17 -9.30 12.01
CA PHE A 190 2.19 -9.60 13.06
C PHE A 190 1.23 -10.73 12.66
N LEU A 191 0.92 -10.86 11.37
CA LEU A 191 0.11 -11.95 10.81
C LEU A 191 0.94 -13.09 10.20
N ASN A 192 2.21 -13.24 10.61
CA ASN A 192 3.12 -14.28 10.16
C ASN A 192 3.38 -14.30 8.64
N LEU A 193 3.25 -13.16 7.97
CA LEU A 193 3.70 -12.96 6.59
C LEU A 193 5.12 -12.39 6.61
N ARG A 194 5.95 -12.81 5.64
CA ARG A 194 7.23 -12.14 5.39
C ARG A 194 6.98 -10.77 4.76
N ALA A 195 7.91 -9.85 4.92
CA ALA A 195 7.77 -8.51 4.37
C ALA A 195 9.06 -8.03 3.70
N ILE A 196 8.94 -7.41 2.54
CA ILE A 196 10.03 -6.74 1.84
C ILE A 196 9.65 -5.26 1.69
N GLY A 197 10.45 -4.37 2.28
CA GLY A 197 10.28 -2.93 2.18
C GLY A 197 11.33 -2.30 1.30
N ILE A 198 10.94 -1.33 0.47
CA ILE A 198 11.88 -0.48 -0.28
C ILE A 198 11.62 0.98 0.08
N GLU A 199 12.63 1.65 0.62
CA GLU A 199 12.53 3.04 1.08
C GLU A 199 13.83 3.79 0.78
N ARG A 200 13.70 4.92 0.10
CA ARG A 200 14.84 5.74 -0.31
C ARG A 200 15.52 6.49 0.83
N SER A 201 14.77 6.89 1.87
CA SER A 201 15.32 7.64 3.00
C SER A 201 15.98 6.70 4.01
N PRO A 202 17.30 6.82 4.28
CA PRO A 202 17.98 5.96 5.24
C PRO A 202 17.31 5.97 6.62
N LYS A 203 16.96 7.17 7.11
CA LYS A 203 16.27 7.35 8.41
C LYS A 203 14.93 6.62 8.48
N ARG A 204 14.16 6.60 7.38
CA ARG A 204 12.87 5.88 7.37
C ARG A 204 13.07 4.38 7.21
N ALA A 205 14.06 3.95 6.42
CA ALA A 205 14.44 2.56 6.28
C ALA A 205 14.88 1.95 7.63
N GLU A 206 15.67 2.67 8.42
CA GLU A 206 16.05 2.28 9.79
C GLU A 206 14.83 2.09 10.69
N LYS A 207 13.89 3.04 10.67
CA LYS A 207 12.62 2.90 11.42
C LYS A 207 11.78 1.72 10.91
N ALA A 208 11.73 1.50 9.60
CA ALA A 208 10.99 0.40 9.00
C ALA A 208 11.55 -0.97 9.38
N ALA A 209 12.84 -1.06 9.70
CA ALA A 209 13.45 -2.28 10.20
C ALA A 209 13.01 -2.63 11.63
N THR A 210 12.67 -1.64 12.46
CA THR A 210 12.43 -1.83 13.91
C THR A 210 10.97 -1.64 14.36
N LEU A 211 10.10 -1.12 13.49
CA LEU A 211 8.67 -0.93 13.80
C LEU A 211 7.95 -2.28 13.97
N ASN A 212 7.12 -2.39 15.00
CA ASN A 212 6.27 -3.54 15.29
C ASN A 212 4.88 -3.07 15.77
N ILE A 213 3.95 -4.01 15.83
CA ILE A 213 2.65 -3.82 16.49
C ILE A 213 2.78 -4.31 17.94
N GLY A 214 2.28 -3.55 18.89
CA GLY A 214 2.23 -3.94 20.31
C GLY A 214 1.46 -5.25 20.49
N GLY A 215 1.72 -5.98 21.59
CA GLY A 215 1.05 -7.25 21.86
C GLY A 215 -0.48 -7.14 21.98
N ASP A 216 -1.01 -5.92 22.17
CA ASP A 216 -2.44 -5.62 22.18
C ASP A 216 -3.09 -5.60 20.78
N GLY A 217 -2.28 -5.60 19.71
CA GLY A 217 -2.75 -5.48 18.34
C GLY A 217 -3.34 -4.11 17.98
N LYS A 218 -3.11 -3.09 18.82
CA LYS A 218 -3.79 -1.78 18.74
C LYS A 218 -2.84 -0.60 18.63
N SER A 219 -1.55 -0.80 18.91
CA SER A 219 -0.56 0.27 18.94
C SER A 219 0.71 -0.05 18.17
N TRP A 220 1.47 1.01 17.81
CA TRP A 220 2.80 0.87 17.23
C TRP A 220 3.88 0.89 18.31
N VAL A 221 4.88 0.02 18.18
CA VAL A 221 6.04 -0.03 19.07
C VAL A 221 7.33 -0.11 18.25
N TRP A 222 8.39 0.55 18.70
CA TRP A 222 9.71 0.46 18.07
C TRP A 222 10.61 -0.38 18.95
N ASN A 223 11.22 -1.42 18.38
CA ASN A 223 12.28 -2.11 19.08
C ASN A 223 13.49 -1.19 19.13
N THR A 224 14.08 -1.07 20.31
CA THR A 224 15.41 -0.47 20.44
C THR A 224 16.42 -1.44 19.81
N PRO A 225 17.39 -0.97 19.01
CA PRO A 225 18.46 -1.82 18.50
C PRO A 225 19.21 -2.56 19.61
#